data_AF-A0A330M727-F1
#
_entry.id   AF-A0A330M727-F1
#
_cell.length_a   1.000
_cell.length_b   1.000
_cell.length_c   1.000
_cell.angle_alpha   90.00
_cell.angle_beta   90.00
_cell.angle_gamma   90.00
#
_symmetry.space_group_name_H-M   'P 1'
#
loop_
_entity.id
_entity.type
_entity.pdbx_description
1 polymer ?
#
loop_
_entity_poly.entity_id
_entity_poly.type
_entity_poly.pdbx_seq_one_letter_code
_entity_poly.pdbx_strand_id
1 'polypeptide(L)' 'MQGSPKVQYPPLPLIQTWIWMMTQSEDSDIQQKGQNKLIVSFGSLAKANEYLLNHNQG' A
#
# COMPACT_ATOMS: atom_id res chain seq x y z
N MET A 1 -13.84 -23.75 14.34
CA MET A 1 -12.68 -22.86 14.58
C MET A 1 -12.44 -22.10 13.29
N GLN A 2 -12.92 -20.86 13.18
CA GLN A 2 -12.79 -20.07 11.95
C GLN A 2 -11.75 -18.99 12.25
N GLY A 3 -10.48 -19.32 12.00
CA GLY A 3 -9.41 -18.33 12.08
C GLY A 3 -9.61 -17.34 10.95
N SER A 4 -9.89 -16.08 11.29
CA SER A 4 -9.94 -14.98 10.34
C SER A 4 -8.65 -15.01 9.49
N PRO A 5 -8.71 -14.85 8.16
CA PRO A 5 -7.49 -14.72 7.38
C PRO A 5 -6.70 -13.55 7.94
N LYS A 6 -5.51 -13.81 8.51
CA LYS A 6 -4.58 -12.75 8.88
C LYS A 6 -4.26 -12.01 7.59
N VAL A 7 -4.75 -10.79 7.47
CA VAL A 7 -4.43 -9.91 6.35
C VAL A 7 -2.91 -9.78 6.31
N GLN A 8 -2.28 -10.36 5.30
CA GLN A 8 -0.84 -10.31 5.13
C GLN A 8 -0.52 -9.09 4.28
N TYR A 9 0.03 -8.07 4.93
CA TYR A 9 0.43 -6.85 4.25
C TYR A 9 1.78 -7.03 3.55
N PRO A 10 2.02 -6.32 2.42
CA PRO A 10 3.32 -6.30 1.77
C PRO A 10 4.42 -5.73 2.69
N PRO A 11 5.69 -6.04 2.46
CA PRO A 11 6.79 -5.45 3.21
C PRO A 11 6.90 -3.93 2.97
N LEU A 12 7.31 -3.18 4.01
CA LEU A 12 7.38 -1.71 3.97
C LEU A 12 8.14 -1.13 2.75
N PRO A 13 9.31 -1.66 2.34
CA PRO A 13 10.02 -1.14 1.17
C PRO A 13 9.20 -1.23 -0.13
N LEU A 14 8.37 -2.27 -0.26
CA LEU A 14 7.53 -2.46 -1.42
C LEU A 14 6.37 -1.47 -1.44
N ILE A 15 5.77 -1.20 -0.26
CA ILE A 15 4.74 -0.18 -0.10
C ILE A 15 5.31 1.21 -0.43
N GLN A 16 6.51 1.53 0.08
CA GLN A 16 7.22 2.77 -0.23
C GLN A 16 7.49 2.94 -1.73
N THR A 17 7.85 1.85 -2.41
CA THR A 17 8.04 1.87 -3.87
C THR A 17 6.73 2.24 -4.59
N TRP A 18 5.59 1.72 -4.16
CA TRP A 18 4.30 2.06 -4.78
C TRP A 18 3.87 3.50 -4.51
N ILE A 19 4.19 4.04 -3.33
CA ILE A 19 3.98 5.46 -3.03
C ILE A 19 4.88 6.32 -3.92
N TRP A 20 6.15 5.94 -4.08
CA TRP A 20 7.07 6.62 -4.99
C TRP A 20 6.54 6.60 -6.42
N MET A 21 6.04 5.46 -6.90
CA MET A 21 5.41 5.33 -8.22
C MET A 21 4.26 6.35 -8.39
N MET A 22 3.41 6.53 -7.37
CA MET A 22 2.28 7.48 -7.43
C MET A 22 2.68 8.95 -7.37
N THR A 23 3.73 9.28 -6.61
CA THR A 23 4.02 10.67 -6.20
C THR A 23 5.24 11.28 -6.88
N GLN A 24 6.17 10.45 -7.36
CA GLN A 24 7.46 10.88 -7.88
C GLN A 24 7.69 10.44 -9.34
N SER A 25 6.91 9.50 -9.86
CA SER A 25 7.03 9.11 -11.27
C SER A 25 6.39 10.16 -12.18
N GLU A 26 7.02 10.47 -13.31
CA GLU A 26 6.46 11.31 -14.37
C GLU A 26 5.57 10.52 -15.34
N ASP A 27 5.56 9.19 -15.23
CA ASP A 27 4.79 8.30 -16.11
C ASP A 27 3.42 7.99 -15.48
N SER A 28 2.35 8.40 -16.16
CA SER A 28 0.97 8.19 -15.71
C SER A 28 0.59 6.71 -15.55
N ASP A 29 1.15 5.80 -16.36
CA ASP A 29 0.91 4.36 -16.23
C ASP A 29 1.59 3.81 -14.98
N ILE A 30 2.81 4.29 -14.67
CA ILE A 30 3.52 3.94 -13.44
C ILE A 30 2.74 4.44 -12.21
N GLN A 31 2.24 5.68 -12.25
CA GLN A 31 1.40 6.22 -11.18
C GLN A 31 0.15 5.36 -10.93
N GLN A 32 -0.58 5.02 -11.98
CA GLN A 32 -1.78 4.17 -11.89
C GLN A 32 -1.46 2.77 -11.37
N LYS A 33 -0.32 2.18 -11.79
CA LYS A 33 0.14 0.89 -11.27
C LYS A 33 0.46 0.95 -9.77
N GLY A 34 1.09 2.01 -9.30
CA GLY A 34 1.34 2.23 -7.87
C GLY A 34 0.04 2.29 -7.06
N GLN A 35 -0.92 3.09 -7.55
CA GLN A 35 -2.24 3.22 -6.94
C GLN A 35 -2.99 1.89 -6.87
N ASN A 36 -3.02 1.15 -7.98
CA ASN A 36 -3.75 -0.11 -8.05
C ASN A 36 -3.15 -1.16 -7.09
N LYS A 37 -1.82 -1.23 -6.97
CA LYS A 37 -1.16 -2.15 -6.03
C LYS A 37 -1.53 -1.85 -4.58
N LEU A 38 -1.61 -0.57 -4.21
CA LEU A 38 -2.07 -0.15 -2.89
C LEU A 38 -3.55 -0.50 -2.66
N ILE A 39 -4.42 -0.24 -3.63
CA ILE A 39 -5.85 -0.58 -3.51
C ILE A 39 -6.05 -2.09 -3.40
N VAL A 40 -5.38 -2.90 -4.23
CA VAL A 40 -5.51 -4.37 -4.18
C VAL A 40 -4.99 -4.94 -2.87
N SER A 41 -3.90 -4.38 -2.32
CA SER A 41 -3.27 -4.92 -1.10
C SER A 41 -3.99 -4.48 0.18
N PHE A 42 -4.55 -3.26 0.21
CA PHE A 42 -5.13 -2.66 1.41
C PHE A 42 -6.66 -2.48 1.34
N GLY A 43 -7.27 -2.69 0.18
CA GLY A 43 -8.68 -2.44 -0.11
C GLY A 43 -8.99 -0.97 -0.44
N SER A 44 -8.21 -0.02 0.06
CA SER A 44 -8.30 1.40 -0.29
C SER A 44 -7.02 2.14 0.05
N LEU A 45 -6.82 3.32 -0.55
CA LEU A 45 -5.71 4.21 -0.18
C LEU A 45 -5.80 4.69 1.27
N ALA A 46 -7.01 4.91 1.79
CA ALA A 46 -7.22 5.31 3.18
C ALA A 46 -6.69 4.23 4.15
N LYS A 47 -7.00 2.95 3.90
CA LYS A 47 -6.48 1.83 4.69
C LYS A 47 -4.97 1.64 4.57
N ALA A 48 -4.40 1.91 3.39
CA ALA A 48 -2.95 1.94 3.22
C ALA A 48 -2.30 3.04 4.07
N ASN A 49 -2.91 4.23 4.13
CA ASN A 49 -2.44 5.32 4.96
C ASN A 49 -2.57 5.00 6.46
N GLU A 50 -3.71 4.44 6.90
CA GLU A 50 -3.89 3.97 8.29
C GLU A 50 -2.82 2.96 8.69
N TYR A 51 -2.50 1.99 7.82
CA TYR A 51 -1.44 1.02 8.05
C TYR A 51 -0.07 1.67 8.26
N LEU A 52 0.28 2.67 7.43
CA LEU A 52 1.56 3.38 7.49
C LEU A 52 1.65 4.26 8.74
N LEU A 53 0.57 4.93 9.12
CA LEU A 53 0.51 5.74 10.35
C LEU A 53 0.76 4.86 11.58
N ASN A 54 0.13 3.68 11.63
CA ASN A 54 0.33 2.73 12.73
C ASN A 54 1.75 2.13 12.74
N HIS A 55 2.42 1.99 11.58
CA HIS A 55 3.80 1.47 11.49
C HIS A 55 4.87 2.51 11.81
N ASN A 56 4.64 3.78 11.53
CA ASN A 56 5.59 4.87 11.82
C ASN A 56 5.58 5.31 13.30
N GLN A 57 4.69 4.76 14.13
CA GLN A 57 4.64 5.03 15.57
C GLN A 57 5.37 3.95 16.41
N GLY A 58 6.20 3.13 15.79
CA GLY A 58 7.02 2.09 16.43
C GLY A 58 8.50 2.47 16.54
#